data_AF-A0A261AKP9-F1
#
_entry.id   AF-A0A261AKP9-F1
#
_cell.length_a   1.000
_cell.length_b   1.000
_cell.length_c   1.000
_cell.angle_alpha   90.00
_cell.angle_beta   90.00
_cell.angle_gamma   90.00
#
_symmetry.space_group_name_H-M   'P 1'
#
loop_
_entity.id
_entity.type
_entity.pdbx_description
1 polymer ?
#
loop_
_entity_poly.entity_id
_entity_poly.type
_entity_poly.pdbx_seq_one_letter_code
_entity_poly.pdbx_strand_id
1 'polypeptide(L)'
;MELDHHQVDPLHPSDDVLIQNSGQVEEIHSLPATPQAVRIVEVVEEVDHSFELNTELLEQILLNPKVADKKVAVIGVAGAYRKGKSFLLNFFLRYLTWRSKADKVMGDKNGEEIAVLLMDTQGAFDSQSTVKDCATIFALSTMISSVQ
;
A
#
# COMPACT_ATOMS: atom_id res chain seq x y z
N MET A 1 34.17 22.65 -54.28
CA MET A 1 35.23 22.81 -53.27
C MET A 1 34.74 23.84 -52.28
N GLU A 2 34.43 23.56 -51.04
CA GLU A 2 34.07 22.35 -50.28
C GLU A 2 33.36 22.96 -49.06
N LEU A 3 32.17 22.46 -48.73
CA LEU A 3 31.39 22.90 -47.58
C LEU A 3 31.91 22.14 -46.35
N ASP A 4 32.26 22.89 -45.31
CA ASP A 4 32.83 22.34 -44.09
C ASP A 4 31.79 21.50 -43.33
N HIS A 5 32.17 20.27 -43.01
CA HIS A 5 31.34 19.27 -42.33
C HIS A 5 31.31 19.54 -40.83
N HIS A 6 30.15 19.98 -40.30
CA HIS A 6 29.86 19.80 -38.88
C HIS A 6 29.12 18.49 -38.67
N GLN A 7 29.75 17.68 -37.82
CA GLN A 7 29.48 16.29 -37.54
C GLN A 7 28.17 16.11 -36.77
N VAL A 8 27.31 15.24 -37.31
CA VAL A 8 26.09 14.77 -36.67
C VAL A 8 26.51 13.71 -35.64
N ASP A 9 26.13 13.89 -34.38
CA ASP A 9 26.37 12.91 -33.32
C ASP A 9 25.44 11.70 -33.54
N PRO A 10 25.93 10.44 -33.54
CA PRO A 10 25.08 9.27 -33.72
C PRO A 10 24.39 8.90 -32.41
N LEU A 11 23.06 9.02 -32.41
CA LEU A 11 22.17 8.36 -31.46
C LEU A 11 22.61 6.91 -31.18
N HIS A 12 22.91 6.61 -29.93
CA HIS A 12 23.01 5.24 -29.42
C HIS A 12 21.59 4.67 -29.22
N PRO A 13 21.23 3.52 -29.80
CA PRO A 13 19.92 2.91 -29.64
C PRO A 13 19.97 1.78 -28.60
N SER A 14 19.30 1.94 -27.45
CA SER A 14 18.81 0.84 -26.57
C SER A 14 18.06 1.48 -25.38
N ASP A 15 16.81 1.24 -25.04
CA ASP A 15 15.72 0.42 -25.57
C ASP A 15 14.41 1.09 -25.10
N ASP A 16 13.84 2.00 -25.90
CA ASP A 16 12.45 2.42 -25.73
C ASP A 16 11.62 1.65 -26.74
N VAL A 17 11.14 0.47 -26.34
CA VAL A 17 10.03 -0.18 -27.04
C VAL A 17 8.77 0.62 -26.69
N LEU A 18 8.48 1.62 -27.53
CA LEU A 18 7.21 2.35 -27.49
C LEU A 18 6.09 1.40 -27.99
N ILE A 19 5.49 0.64 -27.07
CA ILE A 19 4.20 0.00 -27.37
C ILE A 19 3.15 1.10 -27.35
N GLN A 20 2.83 1.61 -28.54
CA GLN A 20 1.68 2.48 -28.75
C GLN A 20 0.41 1.63 -28.63
N ASN A 21 -0.20 1.59 -27.44
CA ASN A 21 -1.59 1.19 -27.32
C ASN A 21 -2.45 2.41 -27.00
N SER A 22 -3.54 2.54 -27.74
CA SER A 22 -4.38 3.73 -27.80
C SER A 22 -5.28 3.80 -26.56
N GLY A 23 -5.14 4.87 -25.76
CA GLY A 23 -6.15 5.28 -24.78
C GLY A 23 -5.78 5.00 -23.33
N GLN A 24 -5.49 6.09 -22.61
CA GLN A 24 -5.23 6.21 -21.16
C GLN A 24 -3.83 5.75 -20.72
N VAL A 25 -2.95 6.73 -20.51
CA VAL A 25 -1.78 6.56 -19.65
C VAL A 25 -2.32 6.49 -18.23
N GLU A 26 -2.47 5.28 -17.68
CA GLU A 26 -2.64 5.13 -16.24
C GLU A 26 -1.37 5.64 -15.57
N GLU A 27 -1.51 6.71 -14.79
CA GLU A 27 -0.44 7.24 -13.97
C GLU A 27 -0.13 6.17 -12.92
N ILE A 28 0.93 5.38 -13.14
CA ILE A 28 1.30 4.29 -12.23
C ILE A 28 1.53 4.93 -10.85
N HIS A 29 0.59 4.73 -9.92
CA HIS A 29 0.73 5.19 -8.56
C HIS A 29 1.83 4.36 -7.89
N SER A 30 3.06 4.87 -7.94
CA SER A 30 4.21 4.24 -7.28
C SER A 30 4.13 4.47 -5.77
N LEU A 31 4.57 3.48 -4.99
CA LEU A 31 4.73 3.67 -3.55
C LEU A 31 5.65 4.88 -3.24
N PRO A 32 5.35 5.62 -2.16
CA PRO A 32 6.14 6.77 -1.75
C PRO A 32 7.56 6.37 -1.34
N ALA A 33 8.53 7.26 -1.62
CA ALA A 33 9.94 7.04 -1.30
C ALA A 33 10.22 6.92 0.21
N THR A 34 9.33 7.46 1.07
CA THR A 34 9.42 7.39 2.52
C THR A 34 8.19 6.70 3.12
N PRO A 35 8.32 6.02 4.28
CA PRO A 35 7.18 5.39 4.94
C PRO A 35 6.10 6.42 5.29
N GLN A 36 4.89 6.23 4.74
CA GLN A 36 3.71 7.03 5.04
C GLN A 36 2.44 6.18 4.94
N ALA A 37 1.34 6.70 5.48
CA ALA A 37 0.04 6.07 5.29
C ALA A 37 -0.36 6.12 3.81
N VAL A 38 -0.79 4.98 3.28
CA VAL A 38 -1.28 4.85 1.90
C VAL A 38 -2.79 4.61 1.97
N ARG A 39 -3.56 5.36 1.19
CA ARG A 39 -5.01 5.12 1.05
C ARG A 39 -5.21 3.96 0.10
N ILE A 40 -5.73 2.85 0.64
CA ILE A 40 -6.00 1.65 -0.15
C ILE A 40 -7.49 1.53 -0.51
N VAL A 41 -8.38 2.19 0.25
CA VAL A 41 -9.82 2.21 -0.02
C VAL A 41 -10.29 3.64 -0.20
N GLU A 42 -11.01 3.90 -1.28
CA GLU A 42 -11.68 5.15 -1.59
C GLU A 42 -13.19 4.99 -1.48
N VAL A 43 -13.86 6.04 -1.00
CA VAL A 43 -15.32 6.08 -0.92
C VAL A 43 -15.82 6.80 -2.16
N VAL A 44 -16.66 6.15 -2.95
CA VAL A 44 -17.25 6.76 -4.14
C VAL A 44 -18.55 7.42 -3.71
N GLU A 45 -18.62 8.75 -3.85
CA GLU A 45 -19.79 9.53 -3.39
C GLU A 45 -20.99 9.44 -4.35
N GLU A 46 -20.75 9.17 -5.64
CA GLU A 46 -21.78 9.20 -6.69
C GLU A 46 -22.62 7.92 -6.80
N VAL A 47 -22.15 6.81 -6.22
CA VAL A 47 -22.84 5.53 -6.20
C VAL A 47 -23.06 5.15 -4.74
N ASP A 48 -24.32 4.95 -4.38
CA ASP A 48 -24.71 4.76 -2.99
C ASP A 48 -23.89 3.62 -2.35
N HIS A 49 -23.00 4.01 -1.44
CA HIS A 49 -22.22 3.10 -0.61
C HIS A 49 -21.18 2.21 -1.31
N SER A 50 -20.68 2.57 -2.50
CA SER A 50 -19.58 1.81 -3.12
C SER A 50 -18.20 2.27 -2.64
N PHE A 51 -17.27 1.33 -2.67
CA PHE A 51 -15.87 1.55 -2.37
C PHE A 51 -15.04 1.10 -3.55
N GLU A 52 -13.95 1.82 -3.80
CA GLU A 52 -12.93 1.41 -4.75
C GLU A 52 -11.68 1.01 -3.99
N LEU A 53 -11.14 -0.14 -4.36
CA LEU A 53 -9.90 -0.66 -3.81
C LEU A 53 -8.78 -0.30 -4.78
N ASN A 54 -7.73 0.35 -4.28
CA ASN A 54 -6.50 0.53 -5.04
C ASN A 54 -5.71 -0.78 -4.98
N THR A 55 -6.04 -1.69 -5.90
CA THR A 55 -5.41 -3.02 -6.01
C THR A 55 -3.93 -2.92 -6.34
N GLU A 56 -3.53 -1.98 -7.21
CA GLU A 56 -2.14 -1.80 -7.63
C GLU A 56 -1.22 -1.45 -6.45
N LEU A 57 -1.60 -0.48 -5.62
CA LEU A 57 -0.84 -0.11 -4.43
C LEU A 57 -0.83 -1.23 -3.40
N LEU A 58 -1.96 -1.93 -3.26
CA LEU A 58 -2.07 -3.06 -2.33
C LEU A 58 -1.15 -4.21 -2.74
N GLU A 59 -1.09 -4.54 -4.04
CA GLU A 59 -0.18 -5.54 -4.60
C GLU A 59 1.27 -5.12 -4.39
N GLN A 60 1.64 -3.87 -4.66
CA GLN A 60 3.00 -3.37 -4.41
C GLN A 60 3.42 -3.50 -2.94
N ILE A 61 2.49 -3.37 -1.99
CA ILE A 61 2.75 -3.50 -0.55
C ILE A 61 2.85 -4.98 -0.15
N LEU A 62 1.86 -5.79 -0.52
CA LEU A 62 1.73 -7.18 -0.06
C LEU A 62 2.66 -8.14 -0.79
N LEU A 63 2.92 -7.92 -2.08
CA LEU A 63 3.80 -8.74 -2.90
C LEU A 63 5.26 -8.25 -2.87
N ASN A 64 5.59 -7.28 -2.00
CA ASN A 64 6.96 -6.86 -1.81
C ASN A 64 7.81 -8.06 -1.32
N PRO A 65 8.92 -8.43 -2.00
CA PRO A 65 9.72 -9.61 -1.65
C PRO A 65 10.24 -9.65 -0.21
N LYS A 66 10.29 -8.52 0.49
CA LYS A 66 10.70 -8.46 1.91
C LYS A 66 9.65 -9.01 2.88
N VAL A 67 8.40 -9.12 2.45
CA VAL A 67 7.25 -9.47 3.29
C VAL A 67 6.27 -10.47 2.67
N ALA A 68 6.31 -10.69 1.35
CA ALA A 68 5.34 -11.52 0.62
C ALA A 68 5.19 -12.94 1.18
N ASP A 69 6.29 -13.56 1.61
CA ASP A 69 6.30 -14.92 2.16
C ASP A 69 6.14 -14.98 3.69
N LYS A 70 5.90 -13.83 4.35
CA LYS A 70 5.80 -13.76 5.81
C LYS A 70 4.35 -13.86 6.26
N LYS A 71 4.13 -14.47 7.42
CA LYS A 71 2.85 -14.37 8.13
C LYS A 71 2.51 -12.91 8.38
N VAL A 72 1.27 -12.52 8.11
CA VAL A 72 0.80 -11.14 8.28
C VAL A 72 -0.09 -11.02 9.51
N ALA A 73 0.23 -10.07 10.39
CA ALA A 73 -0.66 -9.61 11.45
C ALA A 73 -1.32 -8.29 11.01
N VAL A 74 -2.65 -8.28 10.91
CA VAL A 74 -3.42 -7.08 10.55
C VAL A 74 -3.97 -6.42 11.82
N ILE A 75 -3.65 -5.15 12.03
CA ILE A 75 -4.11 -4.37 13.18
C ILE A 75 -4.94 -3.19 12.66
N GLY A 76 -6.26 -3.32 12.73
CA GLY A 76 -7.21 -2.24 12.45
C GLY A 76 -7.75 -1.61 13.73
N VAL A 77 -7.93 -0.29 13.75
CA VAL A 77 -8.63 0.42 14.82
C VAL A 77 -9.89 1.06 14.25
N ALA A 78 -11.06 0.52 14.63
CA ALA A 78 -12.37 1.03 14.25
C ALA A 78 -13.04 1.81 15.39
N GLY A 79 -14.00 2.67 15.06
CA GLY A 79 -14.78 3.43 16.04
C GLY A 79 -15.08 4.87 15.62
N ALA A 80 -15.78 5.61 16.47
CA ALA A 80 -16.36 6.90 16.10
C ALA A 80 -15.34 7.96 15.61
N TYR A 81 -15.82 8.91 14.80
CA TYR A 81 -15.01 10.02 14.31
C TYR A 81 -14.44 10.87 15.46
N ARG A 82 -13.16 11.25 15.31
CA ARG A 82 -12.37 12.05 16.28
C ARG A 82 -12.22 11.45 17.68
N LYS A 83 -12.30 10.12 17.82
CA LYS A 83 -12.00 9.44 19.10
C LYS A 83 -10.53 9.04 19.28
N GLY A 84 -9.61 9.60 18.49
CA GLY A 84 -8.18 9.38 18.66
C GLY A 84 -7.65 8.04 18.10
N LYS A 85 -8.32 7.46 17.11
CA LYS A 85 -7.89 6.20 16.46
C LYS A 85 -6.50 6.31 15.82
N SER A 86 -6.31 7.28 14.93
CA SER A 86 -5.00 7.57 14.32
C SER A 86 -3.93 7.93 15.36
N PHE A 87 -4.34 8.59 16.46
CA PHE A 87 -3.44 8.87 17.58
C PHE A 87 -2.95 7.58 18.24
N LEU A 88 -3.84 6.62 18.53
CA LEU A 88 -3.49 5.31 19.06
C LEU A 88 -2.58 4.51 18.09
N LEU A 89 -2.93 4.46 16.80
CA LEU A 89 -2.12 3.78 15.78
C LEU A 89 -0.70 4.35 15.69
N ASN A 90 -0.53 5.66 15.86
CA ASN A 90 0.80 6.28 15.93
C ASN A 90 1.62 5.82 17.15
N PHE A 91 0.99 5.45 18.29
CA PHE A 91 1.74 4.80 19.39
C PHE A 91 2.20 3.40 19.00
N PHE A 92 1.36 2.61 18.33
CA PHE A 92 1.78 1.30 17.83
C PHE A 92 2.91 1.41 16.83
N LEU A 93 2.84 2.35 15.88
CA LEU A 93 3.91 2.61 14.93
C LEU A 93 5.23 2.94 15.64
N ARG A 94 5.20 3.84 16.64
CA ARG A 94 6.38 4.20 17.43
C ARG A 94 6.94 3.01 18.21
N TYR A 95 6.08 2.24 18.87
CA TYR A 95 6.47 1.05 19.63
C TYR A 95 7.10 -0.01 18.73
N LEU A 96 6.44 -0.35 17.61
CA LEU A 96 6.91 -1.37 16.68
C LEU A 96 8.21 -0.96 16.01
N THR A 97 8.33 0.31 15.62
CA THR A 97 9.57 0.87 15.07
C THR A 97 10.71 0.83 16.09
N TRP A 98 10.44 1.20 17.33
CA TRP A 98 11.43 1.12 18.40
C TRP A 98 11.87 -0.33 18.62
N ARG A 99 10.93 -1.27 18.71
CA ARG A 99 11.23 -2.67 18.99
C ARG A 99 11.93 -3.36 17.82
N SER A 100 11.62 -3.00 16.57
CA SER A 100 12.34 -3.48 15.38
C SER A 100 13.79 -3.01 15.34
N LYS A 101 14.13 -1.88 15.99
CA LYS A 101 15.51 -1.41 16.14
C LYS A 101 16.22 -2.04 17.34
N ALA A 102 15.49 -2.32 18.42
CA ALA A 102 16.03 -2.84 19.67
C ALA A 102 16.26 -4.35 19.66
N ASP A 103 15.37 -5.12 19.03
CA ASP A 103 15.50 -6.56 18.81
C ASP A 103 15.73 -6.83 17.32
N LYS A 104 16.76 -7.62 16.99
CA LYS A 104 17.09 -7.98 15.60
C LYS A 104 16.04 -8.85 14.91
N VAL A 105 15.10 -9.44 15.65
CA VAL A 105 14.06 -10.32 15.10
C VAL A 105 12.76 -10.04 15.84
N MET A 106 11.80 -9.42 15.16
CA MET A 106 10.38 -9.53 15.56
C MET A 106 9.87 -10.90 15.11
N GLY A 107 10.33 -11.92 15.82
CA GLY A 107 9.99 -13.31 15.57
C GLY A 107 8.85 -13.77 16.48
N ASP A 108 8.09 -14.76 16.03
CA ASP A 108 7.28 -15.55 16.95
C ASP A 108 8.20 -16.35 17.91
N LYS A 109 7.60 -17.20 18.75
CA LYS A 109 8.36 -18.02 19.73
C LYS A 109 9.39 -18.96 19.08
N ASN A 110 9.29 -19.16 17.76
CA ASN A 110 10.14 -20.02 16.95
C ASN A 110 11.15 -19.20 16.11
N GLY A 111 11.15 -17.88 16.23
CA GLY A 111 12.01 -16.98 15.46
C GLY A 111 11.48 -16.62 14.07
N GLU A 112 10.21 -16.94 13.77
CA GLU A 112 9.60 -16.63 12.46
C GLU A 112 9.21 -15.15 12.38
N GLU A 113 9.79 -14.43 11.42
CA GLU A 113 9.48 -13.01 11.21
C GLU A 113 8.05 -12.82 10.70
N ILE A 114 7.33 -11.88 11.31
CA ILE A 114 5.97 -11.51 10.89
C ILE A 114 5.96 -10.12 10.23
N ALA A 115 5.13 -9.96 9.20
CA ALA A 115 4.78 -8.66 8.65
C ALA A 115 3.59 -8.07 9.44
N VAL A 116 3.66 -6.80 9.83
CA VAL A 116 2.55 -6.13 10.54
C VAL A 116 1.94 -5.07 9.63
N LEU A 117 0.65 -5.21 9.32
CA LEU A 117 -0.14 -4.24 8.57
C LEU A 117 -0.99 -3.42 9.54
N LEU A 118 -0.66 -2.13 9.70
CA LEU A 118 -1.47 -1.19 10.47
C LEU A 118 -2.50 -0.52 9.56
N MET A 119 -3.77 -0.61 9.92
CA MET A 119 -4.87 -0.01 9.17
C MET A 119 -5.58 1.05 9.99
N ASP A 120 -5.53 2.30 9.52
CA ASP A 120 -6.35 3.38 10.05
C ASP A 120 -7.67 3.45 9.29
N THR A 121 -8.79 3.41 10.01
CA THR A 121 -10.12 3.51 9.40
C THR A 121 -10.71 4.89 9.62
N GLN A 122 -11.47 5.36 8.64
CA GLN A 122 -12.25 6.59 8.80
C GLN A 122 -13.24 6.38 9.94
N GLY A 123 -13.40 7.39 10.81
CA GLY A 123 -14.37 7.26 11.88
C GLY A 123 -15.80 7.29 11.38
N ALA A 124 -16.56 6.25 11.73
CA ALA A 124 -18.00 6.23 11.57
C ALA A 124 -18.66 7.36 12.37
N PHE A 125 -19.50 8.17 11.74
CA PHE A 125 -20.58 8.83 12.46
C PHE A 125 -21.85 8.07 12.09
N ASP A 126 -22.39 7.37 13.09
CA ASP A 126 -23.46 6.38 13.01
C ASP A 126 -23.03 4.95 12.60
N SER A 127 -23.85 3.99 13.04
CA SER A 127 -23.69 2.54 13.01
C SER A 127 -23.45 1.89 11.63
N GLN A 128 -23.58 2.60 10.52
CA GLN A 128 -23.39 2.03 9.17
C GLN A 128 -21.92 1.92 8.74
N SER A 129 -21.05 2.87 9.09
CA SER A 129 -19.65 2.83 8.60
C SER A 129 -18.80 1.77 9.32
N THR A 130 -19.15 1.37 10.55
CA THR A 130 -18.40 0.35 11.30
C THR A 130 -18.52 -1.06 10.70
N VAL A 131 -19.68 -1.41 10.12
CA VAL A 131 -19.87 -2.71 9.44
C VAL A 131 -19.01 -2.80 8.17
N LYS A 132 -18.85 -1.68 7.46
CA LYS A 132 -18.08 -1.58 6.22
C LYS A 132 -16.56 -1.59 6.48
N ASP A 133 -16.10 -0.94 7.55
CA ASP A 133 -14.71 -1.06 8.03
C ASP A 133 -14.33 -2.51 8.35
N CYS A 134 -15.26 -3.26 8.98
CA CYS A 134 -15.09 -4.69 9.23
C CYS A 134 -15.05 -5.50 7.92
N ALA A 135 -15.86 -5.14 6.93
CA ALA A 135 -15.82 -5.79 5.61
C ALA A 135 -14.48 -5.59 4.89
N THR A 136 -13.86 -4.40 5.00
CA THR A 136 -12.52 -4.14 4.45
C THR A 136 -11.45 -4.99 5.15
N ILE A 137 -11.43 -5.01 6.48
CA ILE A 137 -10.47 -5.85 7.24
C ILE A 137 -10.69 -7.33 6.90
N PHE A 138 -11.93 -7.78 6.80
CA PHE A 138 -12.28 -9.15 6.46
C PHE A 138 -11.92 -9.52 5.02
N ALA A 139 -12.17 -8.62 4.06
CA ALA A 139 -11.81 -8.80 2.65
C ALA A 139 -10.29 -8.84 2.47
N LEU A 140 -9.54 -7.94 3.13
CA LEU A 140 -8.08 -7.98 3.14
C LEU A 140 -7.55 -9.24 3.81
N SER A 141 -8.14 -9.64 4.93
CA SER A 141 -7.78 -10.90 5.60
C SER A 141 -8.02 -12.10 4.68
N THR A 142 -9.07 -12.08 3.88
CA THR A 142 -9.39 -13.14 2.90
C THR A 142 -8.42 -13.14 1.72
N MET A 143 -8.13 -11.97 1.15
CA MET A 143 -7.16 -11.82 0.04
C MET A 143 -5.74 -12.22 0.47
N ILE A 144 -5.32 -11.85 1.69
CA ILE A 144 -4.02 -12.22 2.27
C ILE A 144 -4.00 -13.72 2.66
N SER A 145 -5.14 -14.29 3.05
CA SER A 145 -5.25 -15.71 3.39
C SER A 145 -5.35 -16.63 2.17
N SER A 146 -5.35 -16.11 0.93
CA SER A 146 -5.68 -16.86 -0.28
C SER A 146 -4.54 -17.71 -0.88
N VAL A 147 -3.51 -18.03 -0.11
CA VAL A 147 -2.53 -19.04 -0.51
C VAL A 147 -2.48 -20.14 0.56
N GLN A 148 -3.21 -21.23 0.29
CA GLN A 148 -2.98 -22.57 0.82
C GLN A 148 -3.10 -23.57 -0.32
#